data_AF-A0A1F9WY59-F1
#
_entry.id   AF-A0A1F9WY59-F1
#
_cell.length_a   1.000
_cell.length_b   1.000
_cell.length_c   1.000
_cell.angle_alpha   90.00
_cell.angle_beta   90.00
_cell.angle_gamma   90.00
#
_symmetry.space_group_name_H-M   'P 1'
#
loop_
_entity.id
_entity.type
_entity.pdbx_description
1 polymer ?
#
loop_
_entity_poly.entity_id
_entity_poly.type
_entity_poly.pdbx_seq_one_letter_code
_entity_poly.pdbx_strand_id
1 'polypeptide(L)'
;MGSDTRLSYFNDIEQNGVLCQQIAAVADCIQKTFYIRNARLGIHFLGIGYFPDNTKSYPLSHFVDKLEQLTYTANIKNDCTAIFNYLIKLSKKGNTGQYIKGNMSGFSKGKAYICTFNTFNNQFNIQEFHIGNFVDSENDKTPFPSKRGEAIKEINTRIENKSQVQPWDIGGPVEILEIDKHNSFNFIQKNENTFSGAKDELVYCFNNDIKKINGTLIDPPKIVKYRL
;
A
#
# COMPACT_ATOMS: atom_id res chain seq x y z
N MET A 1 0.59 -8.41 -8.53
CA MET A 1 0.72 -7.15 -7.77
C MET A 1 1.75 -7.40 -6.67
N GLY A 2 2.55 -6.40 -6.26
CA GLY A 2 3.45 -6.59 -5.13
C GLY A 2 3.73 -5.32 -4.36
N SER A 3 4.08 -5.47 -3.08
CA SER A 3 4.36 -4.38 -2.14
C SER A 3 5.55 -4.72 -1.26
N ASP A 4 6.25 -3.70 -0.80
CA ASP A 4 7.11 -3.78 0.36
C ASP A 4 6.24 -3.84 1.65
N THR A 5 6.87 -4.05 2.79
CA THR A 5 6.19 -4.15 4.10
C THR A 5 6.67 -3.13 5.12
N ARG A 6 7.58 -2.23 4.69
CA ARG A 6 8.17 -1.21 5.53
C ARG A 6 7.18 -0.12 5.85
N LEU A 7 7.22 0.29 7.12
CA LEU A 7 6.60 1.47 7.67
C LEU A 7 7.67 2.37 8.25
N SER A 8 7.55 3.67 8.00
CA SER A 8 8.42 4.71 8.57
C SER A 8 7.74 5.37 9.77
N TYR A 9 8.45 5.48 10.89
CA TYR A 9 8.05 6.30 12.03
C TYR A 9 8.72 7.66 11.94
N PHE A 10 7.90 8.70 11.85
CA PHE A 10 8.37 10.05 11.67
C PHE A 10 7.64 11.04 12.57
N ASN A 11 8.36 12.13 12.89
CA ASN A 11 7.78 13.34 13.43
C ASN A 11 7.78 14.43 12.35
N ASP A 12 6.76 15.26 12.36
CA ASP A 12 6.75 16.48 11.54
C ASP A 12 7.65 17.53 12.20
N ILE A 13 8.57 18.09 11.42
CA ILE A 13 9.47 19.16 11.85
C ILE A 13 9.45 20.28 10.81
N GLU A 14 9.76 21.50 11.26
CA GLU A 14 10.01 22.61 10.35
C GLU A 14 11.51 22.90 10.30
N GLN A 15 12.08 22.93 9.09
CA GLN A 15 13.48 23.26 8.88
C GLN A 15 13.58 24.38 7.86
N ASN A 16 14.01 25.57 8.31
CA ASN A 16 14.15 26.76 7.48
C ASN A 16 12.84 27.15 6.74
N GLY A 17 11.69 27.11 7.41
CA GLY A 17 10.40 27.44 6.80
C GLY A 17 9.80 26.32 5.94
N VAL A 18 10.41 25.14 5.90
CA VAL A 18 9.95 23.99 5.10
C VAL A 18 9.50 22.87 6.03
N LEU A 19 8.28 22.38 5.82
CA LEU A 19 7.75 21.22 6.53
C LEU A 19 8.43 19.94 6.01
N CYS A 20 8.99 19.17 6.94
CA CYS A 20 9.71 17.94 6.69
C CYS A 20 9.24 16.82 7.62
N GLN A 21 9.43 15.58 7.19
CA GLN A 21 9.36 14.39 8.02
C GLN A 21 10.76 14.07 8.55
N GLN A 22 10.91 13.98 9.86
CA GLN A 22 12.08 13.42 10.51
C GLN A 22 11.81 11.94 10.81
N ILE A 23 12.34 11.06 9.99
CA ILE A 23 12.20 9.60 10.10
C ILE A 23 13.32 9.08 11.02
N ALA A 24 12.94 8.65 12.22
CA ALA A 24 13.88 8.16 13.23
C ALA A 24 13.91 6.62 13.33
N ALA A 25 12.92 5.94 12.76
CA ALA A 25 12.84 4.49 12.79
C ALA A 25 12.01 3.94 11.63
N VAL A 26 12.22 2.67 11.31
CA VAL A 26 11.42 1.90 10.35
C VAL A 26 11.05 0.54 10.92
N ALA A 27 9.99 -0.07 10.40
CA ALA A 27 9.54 -1.40 10.79
C ALA A 27 8.97 -2.17 9.60
N ASP A 28 9.45 -3.39 9.37
CA ASP A 28 9.01 -4.26 8.28
C ASP A 28 7.88 -5.16 8.78
N CYS A 29 6.70 -4.56 8.96
CA CYS A 29 5.59 -5.16 9.72
C CYS A 29 4.19 -4.87 9.20
N ILE A 30 4.00 -4.21 8.06
CA ILE A 30 2.65 -3.86 7.58
C ILE A 30 2.35 -4.58 6.26
N GLN A 31 1.16 -5.18 6.20
CA GLN A 31 0.60 -5.70 4.96
C GLN A 31 -0.01 -4.55 4.16
N LYS A 32 0.33 -4.46 2.87
CA LYS A 32 -0.19 -3.42 1.96
C LYS A 32 -1.01 -3.98 0.81
N THR A 33 -0.89 -5.29 0.56
CA THR A 33 -1.56 -5.98 -0.55
C THR A 33 -2.61 -6.97 -0.01
N PHE A 34 -3.85 -6.86 -0.50
CA PHE A 34 -5.00 -7.65 -0.07
C PHE A 34 -5.80 -8.15 -1.29
N TYR A 35 -6.62 -9.17 -1.07
CA TYR A 35 -7.60 -9.61 -2.04
C TYR A 35 -9.01 -9.51 -1.44
N ILE A 36 -9.86 -8.69 -2.06
CA ILE A 36 -11.26 -8.52 -1.69
C ILE A 36 -12.07 -9.58 -2.42
N ARG A 37 -12.44 -10.65 -1.71
CA ARG A 37 -13.07 -11.86 -2.26
C ARG A 37 -14.41 -11.58 -2.89
N ASN A 38 -15.25 -10.79 -2.23
CA ASN A 38 -16.60 -10.51 -2.71
C ASN A 38 -16.59 -9.58 -3.95
N ALA A 39 -15.57 -8.72 -4.06
CA ALA A 39 -15.35 -7.90 -5.26
C ALA A 39 -14.58 -8.64 -6.36
N ARG A 40 -13.85 -9.70 -6.00
CA ARG A 40 -12.87 -10.41 -6.84
C ARG A 40 -11.73 -9.50 -7.33
N LEU A 41 -11.25 -8.63 -6.45
CA LEU A 41 -10.22 -7.63 -6.76
C LEU A 41 -9.03 -7.75 -5.81
N GLY A 42 -7.83 -7.70 -6.37
CA GLY A 42 -6.64 -7.34 -5.60
C GLY A 42 -6.65 -5.85 -5.32
N ILE A 43 -6.23 -5.45 -4.13
CA ILE A 43 -6.00 -4.06 -3.76
C ILE A 43 -4.62 -3.92 -3.12
N HIS A 44 -3.91 -2.88 -3.52
CA HIS A 44 -2.61 -2.50 -2.97
C HIS A 44 -2.71 -1.05 -2.51
N PHE A 45 -2.29 -0.77 -1.28
CA PHE A 45 -2.21 0.58 -0.74
C PHE A 45 -0.78 1.13 -0.83
N LEU A 46 -0.64 2.35 -1.35
CA LEU A 46 0.63 3.08 -1.38
C LEU A 46 0.71 3.97 -0.14
N GLY A 47 1.73 3.77 0.68
CA GLY A 47 1.86 4.41 1.98
C GLY A 47 0.92 3.79 3.02
N ILE A 48 1.08 4.21 4.28
CA ILE A 48 0.32 3.65 5.40
C ILE A 48 -0.28 4.82 6.18
N GLY A 49 -1.56 5.09 5.94
CA GLY A 49 -2.35 5.97 6.78
C GLY A 49 -2.97 5.20 7.95
N TYR A 50 -3.12 5.88 9.08
CA TYR A 50 -3.93 5.40 10.20
C TYR A 50 -5.26 6.15 10.21
N PHE A 51 -6.36 5.42 10.11
CA PHE A 51 -7.70 5.98 9.93
C PHE A 51 -8.54 5.74 11.19
N PRO A 52 -9.37 6.72 11.58
CA PRO A 52 -10.20 6.59 12.77
C PRO A 52 -11.27 5.51 12.58
N ASP A 53 -11.45 4.68 13.61
CA ASP A 53 -12.59 3.79 13.80
C ASP A 53 -12.98 3.83 15.28
N ASN A 54 -14.15 4.39 15.58
CA ASN A 54 -14.58 4.74 16.92
C ASN A 54 -13.58 5.68 17.62
N THR A 55 -12.99 5.26 18.75
CA THR A 55 -12.09 6.07 19.59
C THR A 55 -10.61 5.86 19.27
N LYS A 56 -10.27 4.96 18.35
CA LYS A 56 -8.90 4.59 18.00
C LYS A 56 -8.65 4.78 16.50
N SER A 57 -7.38 4.78 16.11
CA SER A 57 -6.98 4.78 14.70
C SER A 57 -6.27 3.48 14.35
N TYR A 58 -6.59 2.92 13.18
CA TYR A 58 -6.11 1.62 12.73
C TYR A 58 -5.46 1.70 11.35
N PRO A 59 -4.56 0.75 11.01
CA PRO A 59 -4.02 0.64 9.66
C PRO A 59 -5.13 0.23 8.67
N LEU A 60 -4.89 0.40 7.37
CA LEU A 60 -5.87 0.06 6.33
C LEU A 60 -6.27 -1.42 6.30
N SER A 61 -5.41 -2.32 6.77
CA SER A 61 -5.73 -3.75 6.94
C SER A 61 -6.99 -3.97 7.79
N HIS A 62 -7.20 -3.17 8.82
CA HIS A 62 -8.39 -3.22 9.69
C HIS A 62 -9.71 -2.96 8.94
N PHE A 63 -9.65 -2.18 7.86
CA PHE A 63 -10.83 -1.81 7.09
C PHE A 63 -11.11 -2.77 5.93
N VAL A 64 -10.25 -3.77 5.69
CA VAL A 64 -10.42 -4.76 4.61
C VAL A 64 -11.68 -5.60 4.81
N ASP A 65 -11.97 -6.02 6.04
CA ASP A 65 -13.20 -6.78 6.35
C ASP A 65 -14.47 -5.96 6.07
N LYS A 66 -14.41 -4.64 6.24
CA LYS A 66 -15.52 -3.74 5.90
C LYS A 66 -15.69 -3.57 4.40
N LEU A 67 -14.61 -3.67 3.62
CA LEU A 67 -14.69 -3.73 2.16
C LEU A 67 -15.43 -5.00 1.72
N GLU A 68 -15.14 -6.15 2.34
CA GLU A 68 -15.83 -7.41 2.02
C GLU A 68 -17.34 -7.35 2.21
N GLN A 69 -17.84 -6.45 3.07
CA GLN A 69 -19.27 -6.29 3.36
C GLN A 69 -20.00 -5.37 2.36
N LEU A 70 -19.29 -4.74 1.42
CA LEU A 70 -19.92 -3.90 0.40
C LEU A 70 -20.71 -4.74 -0.60
N THR A 71 -21.68 -4.12 -1.27
CA THR A 71 -22.44 -4.76 -2.35
C THR A 71 -21.67 -4.67 -3.67
N TYR A 72 -21.46 -5.83 -4.30
CA TYR A 72 -20.72 -5.96 -5.56
C TYR A 72 -21.59 -6.53 -6.68
N THR A 73 -21.25 -6.15 -7.90
CA THR A 73 -22.03 -6.41 -9.12
C THR A 73 -21.29 -7.28 -10.13
N ALA A 74 -20.08 -7.73 -9.80
CA ALA A 74 -19.16 -8.40 -10.73
C ALA A 74 -18.83 -7.55 -11.97
N ASN A 75 -19.03 -6.23 -11.87
CA ASN A 75 -18.60 -5.25 -12.85
C ASN A 75 -17.44 -4.48 -12.25
N ILE A 76 -16.24 -4.71 -12.78
CA ILE A 76 -15.01 -4.16 -12.24
C ILE A 76 -15.03 -2.63 -12.04
N LYS A 77 -15.70 -1.88 -12.93
CA LYS A 77 -15.82 -0.42 -12.78
C LYS A 77 -16.69 -0.07 -11.58
N ASN A 78 -17.86 -0.70 -11.46
CA ASN A 78 -18.77 -0.47 -10.35
C ASN A 78 -18.16 -0.90 -9.02
N ASP A 79 -17.48 -2.05 -9.00
CA ASP A 79 -16.92 -2.65 -7.79
C ASP A 79 -15.71 -1.85 -7.29
N CYS A 80 -14.82 -1.42 -8.20
CA CYS A 80 -13.76 -0.45 -7.88
C CYS A 80 -14.34 0.89 -7.38
N THR A 81 -15.44 1.36 -7.98
CA THR A 81 -16.10 2.61 -7.56
C THR A 81 -16.70 2.48 -6.16
N ALA A 82 -17.31 1.33 -5.83
CA ALA A 82 -17.85 1.06 -4.50
C ALA A 82 -16.74 1.09 -3.42
N ILE A 83 -15.61 0.43 -3.70
CA ILE A 83 -14.43 0.46 -2.81
C ILE A 83 -13.91 1.89 -2.67
N PHE A 84 -13.70 2.61 -3.78
CA PHE A 84 -13.18 3.98 -3.75
C PHE A 84 -14.08 4.93 -2.96
N ASN A 85 -15.40 4.85 -3.16
CA ASN A 85 -16.38 5.65 -2.40
C ASN A 85 -16.35 5.35 -0.91
N TYR A 86 -16.08 4.10 -0.51
CA TYR A 86 -15.86 3.76 0.88
C TYR A 86 -14.56 4.38 1.42
N LEU A 87 -13.45 4.25 0.70
CA LEU A 87 -12.14 4.79 1.10
C LEU A 87 -12.14 6.33 1.18
N ILE A 88 -12.89 7.01 0.32
CA ILE A 88 -13.11 8.47 0.42
C ILE A 88 -13.72 8.86 1.75
N LYS A 89 -14.71 8.10 2.25
CA LYS A 89 -15.38 8.40 3.53
C LYS A 89 -14.44 8.28 4.73
N LEU A 90 -13.42 7.43 4.62
CA LEU A 90 -12.36 7.33 5.64
C LEU A 90 -11.37 8.49 5.58
N SER A 91 -11.18 9.07 4.40
CA SER A 91 -10.19 10.10 4.15
C SER A 91 -10.70 11.49 4.57
N LYS A 92 -9.78 12.39 4.93
CA LYS A 92 -10.09 13.78 5.24
C LYS A 92 -9.54 14.70 4.16
N LYS A 93 -10.43 15.45 3.50
CA LYS A 93 -10.06 16.41 2.44
C LYS A 93 -8.96 17.37 2.92
N GLY A 94 -7.89 17.48 2.14
CA GLY A 94 -6.75 18.36 2.45
C GLY A 94 -5.84 17.88 3.59
N ASN A 95 -6.07 16.69 4.15
CA ASN A 95 -5.20 16.14 5.19
C ASN A 95 -4.21 15.12 4.59
N THR A 96 -2.94 15.53 4.45
CA THR A 96 -1.86 14.69 3.95
C THR A 96 -1.53 13.50 4.87
N GLY A 97 -1.99 13.48 6.12
CA GLY A 97 -1.87 12.34 7.03
C GLY A 97 -3.06 11.38 7.02
N GLN A 98 -4.16 11.71 6.32
CA GLN A 98 -5.41 10.93 6.28
C GLN A 98 -5.98 10.88 4.86
N TYR A 99 -5.18 10.40 3.91
CA TYR A 99 -5.61 10.05 2.56
C TYR A 99 -5.13 8.65 2.20
N ILE A 100 -5.75 8.07 1.17
CA ILE A 100 -5.48 6.72 0.71
C ILE A 100 -5.17 6.79 -0.78
N LYS A 101 -3.99 6.30 -1.15
CA LYS A 101 -3.59 6.09 -2.54
C LYS A 101 -3.40 4.59 -2.75
N GLY A 102 -3.74 4.11 -3.93
CA GLY A 102 -3.68 2.68 -4.19
C GLY A 102 -3.88 2.29 -5.63
N ASN A 103 -3.74 0.99 -5.86
CA ASN A 103 -4.11 0.33 -7.10
C ASN A 103 -5.06 -0.83 -6.77
N MET A 104 -6.09 -1.03 -7.58
CA MET A 104 -6.91 -2.23 -7.60
C MET A 104 -6.69 -2.96 -8.92
N SER A 105 -6.73 -4.28 -8.93
CA SER A 105 -6.60 -5.07 -10.16
C SER A 105 -7.44 -6.32 -10.12
N GLY A 106 -7.96 -6.73 -11.28
CA GLY A 106 -8.78 -7.93 -11.41
C GLY A 106 -9.16 -8.20 -12.85
N PHE A 107 -9.97 -9.23 -13.05
CA PHE A 107 -10.40 -9.64 -14.39
C PHE A 107 -11.90 -9.49 -14.56
N SER A 108 -12.30 -8.96 -15.72
CA SER A 108 -13.69 -8.90 -16.15
C SER A 108 -13.79 -9.37 -17.59
N LYS A 109 -14.67 -10.35 -17.84
CA LYS A 109 -14.89 -10.96 -19.17
C LYS A 109 -13.57 -11.40 -19.85
N GLY A 110 -12.65 -11.98 -19.08
CA GLY A 110 -11.36 -12.47 -19.56
C GLY A 110 -10.29 -11.39 -19.81
N LYS A 111 -10.60 -10.12 -19.56
CA LYS A 111 -9.67 -8.99 -19.70
C LYS A 111 -9.18 -8.53 -18.33
N ALA A 112 -7.89 -8.23 -18.22
CA ALA A 112 -7.31 -7.66 -17.02
C ALA A 112 -7.58 -6.15 -16.98
N TYR A 113 -7.81 -5.62 -15.78
CA TYR A 113 -7.97 -4.20 -15.54
C TYR A 113 -7.13 -3.77 -14.36
N ILE A 114 -6.66 -2.53 -14.43
CA ILE A 114 -6.07 -1.82 -13.30
C ILE A 114 -6.88 -0.56 -13.04
N CYS A 115 -7.15 -0.29 -11.77
CA CYS A 115 -7.68 0.96 -11.31
C CYS A 115 -6.66 1.63 -10.40
N THR A 116 -6.28 2.86 -10.71
CA THR A 116 -5.41 3.69 -9.87
C THR A 116 -6.26 4.75 -9.18
N PHE A 117 -6.02 4.98 -7.90
CA PHE A 117 -6.83 5.92 -7.12
C PHE A 117 -6.02 6.71 -6.10
N ASN A 118 -6.50 7.91 -5.78
CA ASN A 118 -5.97 8.78 -4.75
C ASN A 118 -7.10 9.63 -4.16
N THR A 119 -7.42 9.40 -2.88
CA THR A 119 -8.50 10.12 -2.19
C THR A 119 -8.13 11.56 -1.82
N PHE A 120 -6.84 11.94 -1.84
CA PHE A 120 -6.40 13.30 -1.52
C PHE A 120 -6.91 14.32 -2.53
N ASN A 121 -6.80 13.99 -3.82
CA ASN A 121 -7.19 14.82 -4.96
C ASN A 121 -8.38 14.25 -5.74
N ASN A 122 -9.07 13.25 -5.16
CA ASN A 122 -10.21 12.56 -5.77
C ASN A 122 -9.91 11.97 -7.16
N GLN A 123 -8.67 11.55 -7.41
CA GLN A 123 -8.31 10.85 -8.64
C GLN A 123 -8.79 9.41 -8.59
N PHE A 124 -9.44 9.00 -9.67
CA PHE A 124 -9.89 7.63 -9.88
C PHE A 124 -9.86 7.35 -11.38
N ASN A 125 -8.98 6.43 -11.80
CA ASN A 125 -8.84 6.03 -13.18
C ASN A 125 -8.92 4.51 -13.28
N ILE A 126 -9.64 4.00 -14.27
CA ILE A 126 -9.72 2.57 -14.56
C ILE A 126 -9.47 2.34 -16.03
N GLN A 127 -8.60 1.39 -16.34
CA GLN A 127 -8.24 1.06 -17.71
C GLN A 127 -8.00 -0.43 -17.88
N GLU A 128 -8.20 -0.91 -19.10
CA GLU A 128 -7.79 -2.26 -19.49
C GLU A 128 -6.27 -2.36 -19.40
N PHE A 129 -5.78 -3.47 -18.84
CA PHE A 129 -4.37 -3.71 -18.62
C PHE A 129 -3.89 -4.79 -19.58
N HIS A 130 -3.03 -4.42 -20.52
CA HIS A 130 -2.50 -5.36 -21.51
C HIS A 130 -1.27 -6.09 -20.98
N ILE A 131 -1.04 -7.31 -21.48
CA ILE A 131 0.13 -8.13 -21.12
C ILE A 131 1.40 -7.35 -21.48
N GLY A 132 2.35 -7.27 -20.53
CA GLY A 132 3.61 -6.52 -20.69
C GLY A 132 3.52 -5.06 -20.23
N ASN A 133 2.33 -4.55 -19.89
CA ASN A 133 2.20 -3.26 -19.22
C ASN A 133 2.66 -3.38 -17.77
N PHE A 134 3.22 -2.28 -17.25
CA PHE A 134 3.62 -2.17 -15.86
C PHE A 134 3.23 -0.80 -15.32
N VAL A 135 2.83 -0.78 -14.06
CA VAL A 135 2.56 0.45 -13.31
C VAL A 135 3.43 0.39 -12.08
N ASP A 136 4.41 1.28 -12.05
CA ASP A 136 5.19 1.57 -10.87
C ASP A 136 4.53 2.72 -10.14
N SER A 137 4.62 2.72 -8.81
CA SER A 137 4.29 3.91 -8.04
C SER A 137 5.11 5.16 -8.42
N GLU A 138 6.30 4.98 -9.01
CA GLU A 138 7.28 6.05 -9.22
C GLU A 138 7.94 6.12 -10.62
N ASN A 139 8.03 5.01 -11.39
CA ASN A 139 8.68 5.00 -12.70
C ASN A 139 8.10 3.98 -13.71
N ASP A 140 7.23 4.46 -14.61
CA ASP A 140 6.54 3.64 -15.62
C ASP A 140 7.33 3.43 -16.94
N LYS A 141 8.59 3.89 -17.03
CA LYS A 141 9.30 4.00 -18.32
C LYS A 141 10.09 2.76 -18.74
N THR A 142 10.26 1.76 -17.86
CA THR A 142 11.02 0.55 -18.17
C THR A 142 10.10 -0.62 -18.53
N PRO A 143 10.38 -1.35 -19.63
CA PRO A 143 9.64 -2.56 -19.98
C PRO A 143 9.66 -3.56 -18.82
N PHE A 144 8.56 -4.28 -18.64
CA PHE A 144 8.43 -5.28 -17.59
C PHE A 144 8.34 -6.68 -18.20
N PRO A 145 8.94 -7.71 -17.56
CA PRO A 145 8.89 -9.06 -18.11
C PRO A 145 7.47 -9.60 -18.23
N SER A 146 7.16 -10.29 -19.33
CA SER A 146 5.85 -10.89 -19.57
C SER A 146 5.72 -12.30 -18.96
N LYS A 147 6.84 -12.98 -18.66
CA LYS A 147 6.82 -14.30 -18.04
C LYS A 147 6.70 -14.19 -16.53
N ARG A 148 5.79 -15.00 -15.95
CA ARG A 148 5.53 -15.07 -14.50
C ARG A 148 6.80 -15.08 -13.64
N GLY A 149 7.73 -15.99 -13.90
CA GLY A 149 8.95 -16.12 -13.09
C GLY A 149 9.90 -14.92 -13.19
N GLU A 150 9.99 -14.30 -14.37
CA GLU A 150 10.80 -13.10 -14.60
C GLU A 150 10.13 -11.87 -13.95
N ALA A 151 8.81 -11.76 -14.05
CA ALA A 151 8.03 -10.71 -13.39
C ALA A 151 8.18 -10.73 -11.86
N ILE A 152 8.13 -11.91 -11.23
CA ILE A 152 8.36 -12.06 -9.79
C ILE A 152 9.76 -11.58 -9.39
N LYS A 153 10.79 -12.01 -10.15
CA LYS A 153 12.18 -11.57 -9.92
C LYS A 153 12.31 -10.06 -10.05
N GLU A 154 11.72 -9.47 -11.08
CA GLU A 154 11.77 -8.03 -11.32
C GLU A 154 11.10 -7.22 -10.21
N ILE A 155 9.94 -7.65 -9.69
CA ILE A 155 9.29 -7.00 -8.53
C ILE A 155 10.26 -6.97 -7.35
N ASN A 156 10.86 -8.12 -7.03
CA ASN A 156 11.81 -8.24 -5.92
C ASN A 156 13.04 -7.34 -6.13
N THR A 157 13.67 -7.40 -7.31
CA THR A 157 14.83 -6.59 -7.66
C THR A 157 14.56 -5.09 -7.51
N ARG A 158 13.40 -4.59 -7.97
CA ARG A 158 13.06 -3.17 -7.86
C ARG A 158 12.89 -2.72 -6.42
N ILE A 159 12.17 -3.49 -5.62
CA ILE A 159 11.97 -3.17 -4.20
C ILE A 159 13.30 -3.26 -3.44
N GLU A 160 14.12 -4.27 -3.71
CA GLU A 160 15.44 -4.43 -3.09
C GLU A 160 16.39 -3.27 -3.45
N ASN A 161 16.53 -2.96 -4.74
CA ASN A 161 17.35 -1.84 -5.20
C ASN A 161 16.89 -0.52 -4.58
N LYS A 162 15.57 -0.29 -4.51
CA LYS A 162 15.04 0.92 -3.90
C LYS A 162 15.25 0.92 -2.38
N SER A 163 15.14 -0.22 -1.70
CA SER A 163 15.44 -0.35 -0.27
C SER A 163 16.91 -0.09 0.05
N GLN A 164 17.83 -0.36 -0.87
CA GLN A 164 19.24 -0.02 -0.67
C GLN A 164 19.49 1.50 -0.78
N VAL A 165 18.77 2.18 -1.67
CA VAL A 165 18.91 3.63 -1.90
C VAL A 165 18.11 4.46 -0.87
N GLN A 166 16.94 3.98 -0.48
CA GLN A 166 15.99 4.65 0.42
C GLN A 166 15.49 3.70 1.51
N PRO A 167 16.38 3.19 2.38
CA PRO A 167 16.01 2.25 3.43
C PRO A 167 15.00 2.84 4.43
N TRP A 168 14.90 4.16 4.54
CA TRP A 168 13.92 4.84 5.39
C TRP A 168 12.50 4.86 4.83
N ASP A 169 12.28 4.48 3.57
CA ASP A 169 10.99 4.60 2.86
C ASP A 169 10.41 3.24 2.47
N ILE A 170 11.25 2.34 1.94
CA ILE A 170 10.81 1.07 1.36
C ILE A 170 11.68 -0.09 1.84
N GLY A 171 11.09 -1.26 2.07
CA GLY A 171 11.81 -2.50 2.35
C GLY A 171 10.99 -3.60 3.02
N GLY A 172 11.70 -4.55 3.63
CA GLY A 172 11.12 -5.74 4.26
C GLY A 172 10.97 -6.92 3.30
N PRO A 173 10.38 -8.05 3.76
CA PRO A 173 9.94 -9.07 2.83
C PRO A 173 8.93 -8.46 1.86
N VAL A 174 9.06 -8.84 0.59
CA VAL A 174 8.15 -8.42 -0.48
C VAL A 174 6.92 -9.31 -0.45
N GLU A 175 5.74 -8.70 -0.53
CA GLU A 175 4.49 -9.42 -0.73
C GLU A 175 4.13 -9.42 -2.20
N ILE A 176 3.74 -10.60 -2.73
CA ILE A 176 3.29 -10.74 -4.12
C ILE A 176 1.98 -11.51 -4.14
N LEU A 177 0.94 -10.81 -4.57
CA LEU A 177 -0.38 -11.37 -4.87
C LEU A 177 -0.49 -11.61 -6.38
N GLU A 178 -0.74 -12.86 -6.74
CA GLU A 178 -1.11 -13.29 -8.07
C GLU A 178 -2.62 -13.46 -8.17
N ILE A 179 -3.19 -12.97 -9.26
CA ILE A 179 -4.62 -13.09 -9.58
C ILE A 179 -4.69 -13.61 -11.01
N ASP A 180 -5.49 -14.64 -11.24
CA ASP A 180 -5.68 -15.22 -12.57
C ASP A 180 -6.96 -14.72 -13.25
N LYS A 181 -7.12 -15.08 -14.53
CA LYS A 181 -8.29 -14.72 -15.34
C LYS A 181 -9.61 -15.31 -14.85
N HIS A 182 -9.56 -16.31 -13.97
CA HIS A 182 -10.71 -16.94 -13.33
C HIS A 182 -11.03 -16.27 -11.99
N ASN A 183 -10.32 -15.20 -11.63
CA ASN A 183 -10.38 -14.53 -10.34
C ASN A 183 -10.00 -15.46 -9.17
N SER A 184 -9.20 -16.51 -9.42
CA SER A 184 -8.47 -17.17 -8.36
C SER A 184 -7.30 -16.28 -7.95
N PHE A 185 -6.89 -16.37 -6.70
CA PHE A 185 -5.73 -15.64 -6.21
C PHE A 185 -4.82 -16.53 -5.38
N ASN A 186 -3.53 -16.17 -5.37
CA ASN A 186 -2.53 -16.82 -4.56
C ASN A 186 -1.50 -15.80 -4.08
N PHE A 187 -1.17 -15.82 -2.79
CA PHE A 187 0.01 -15.11 -2.31
C PHE A 187 1.24 -15.96 -2.62
N ILE A 188 2.02 -15.54 -3.60
CA ILE A 188 3.28 -16.19 -3.97
C ILE A 188 4.33 -15.92 -2.88
N GLN A 189 4.31 -14.71 -2.34
CA GLN A 189 5.14 -14.27 -1.22
C GLN A 189 4.23 -13.47 -0.29
N LYS A 190 4.29 -13.76 1.01
CA LYS A 190 3.47 -13.11 2.03
C LYS A 190 4.33 -12.85 3.26
N ASN A 191 4.15 -11.70 3.90
CA ASN A 191 4.75 -11.46 5.19
C ASN A 191 3.86 -12.08 6.27
N GLU A 192 4.40 -13.02 7.04
CA GLU A 192 3.68 -13.60 8.17
C GLU A 192 3.85 -12.79 9.47
N ASN A 193 4.82 -11.86 9.51
CA ASN A 193 5.07 -11.00 10.67
C ASN A 193 4.43 -9.63 10.46
N THR A 194 3.10 -9.58 10.61
CA THR A 194 2.33 -8.35 10.41
C THR A 194 1.78 -7.79 11.73
N PHE A 195 1.82 -6.47 11.86
CA PHE A 195 1.21 -5.71 12.94
C PHE A 195 -0.22 -5.30 12.54
N SER A 196 -1.20 -5.65 13.37
CA SER A 196 -2.63 -5.37 13.15
C SER A 196 -3.26 -4.51 14.25
N GLY A 197 -2.47 -4.03 15.21
CA GLY A 197 -2.93 -3.22 16.33
C GLY A 197 -3.26 -1.78 15.95
N ALA A 198 -3.73 -1.02 16.94
CA ALA A 198 -4.03 0.40 16.79
C ALA A 198 -2.76 1.27 16.73
N LYS A 199 -2.92 2.54 16.31
CA LYS A 199 -1.81 3.49 16.15
C LYS A 199 -1.02 3.72 17.45
N ASP A 200 -1.71 3.85 18.57
CA ASP A 200 -1.12 4.04 19.89
C ASP A 200 -0.24 2.85 20.30
N GLU A 201 -0.68 1.62 20.02
CA GLU A 201 0.09 0.40 20.26
C GLU A 201 1.33 0.34 19.35
N LEU A 202 1.22 0.78 18.10
CA LEU A 202 2.35 0.88 17.18
C LEU A 202 3.39 1.89 17.69
N VAL A 203 2.95 3.10 18.05
CA VAL A 203 3.82 4.16 18.59
C VAL A 203 4.48 3.70 19.88
N TYR A 204 3.75 2.97 20.74
CA TYR A 204 4.34 2.35 21.92
C TYR A 204 5.47 1.38 21.55
N CYS A 205 5.28 0.53 20.53
CA CYS A 205 6.35 -0.37 20.07
C CYS A 205 7.56 0.41 19.55
N PHE A 206 7.38 1.44 18.72
CA PHE A 206 8.51 2.27 18.26
C PHE A 206 9.32 2.89 19.40
N ASN A 207 8.65 3.33 20.47
CA ASN A 207 9.30 4.00 21.59
C ASN A 207 9.90 3.05 22.65
N ASN A 208 9.37 1.83 22.80
CA ASN A 208 9.71 0.96 23.93
C ASN A 208 10.22 -0.43 23.53
N ASP A 209 9.77 -0.98 22.41
CA ASP A 209 10.12 -2.33 21.96
C ASP A 209 9.99 -2.46 20.44
N ILE A 210 10.89 -1.79 19.73
CA ILE A 210 10.86 -1.72 18.27
C ILE A 210 11.09 -3.10 17.62
N LYS A 211 11.77 -4.00 18.33
CA LYS A 211 12.05 -5.37 17.84
C LYS A 211 10.78 -6.21 17.72
N LYS A 212 9.77 -5.97 18.57
CA LYS A 212 8.47 -6.63 18.50
C LYS A 212 7.77 -6.46 17.15
N ILE A 213 8.01 -5.35 16.47
CA ILE A 213 7.47 -5.04 15.14
C ILE A 213 8.53 -5.15 14.04
N ASN A 214 9.59 -5.93 14.27
CA ASN A 214 10.70 -6.09 13.31
C ASN A 214 11.25 -4.74 12.81
N GLY A 215 11.44 -3.79 13.74
CA GLY A 215 11.90 -2.46 13.42
C GLY A 215 13.32 -2.15 13.84
N THR A 216 13.86 -1.10 13.22
CA THR A 216 15.24 -0.64 13.34
C THR A 216 15.25 0.89 13.47
N LEU A 217 16.14 1.40 14.34
CA LEU A 217 16.38 2.84 14.47
C LEU A 217 17.23 3.33 13.29
N ILE A 218 16.97 4.56 12.86
CA ILE A 218 17.74 5.25 11.83
C ILE A 218 18.57 6.32 12.52
N ASP A 219 19.89 6.12 12.56
CA ASP A 219 20.84 7.03 13.19
C ASP A 219 21.97 7.41 12.21
N PRO A 220 22.12 8.70 11.85
CA PRO A 220 21.25 9.82 12.24
C PRO A 220 19.86 9.74 11.56
N PRO A 221 18.80 10.32 12.17
CA PRO A 221 17.46 10.36 11.57
C PRO A 221 17.46 10.97 10.17
N LYS A 222 16.64 10.42 9.28
CA LYS A 222 16.49 10.94 7.91
C LYS A 222 15.49 12.08 7.87
N ILE A 223 15.87 13.21 7.28
CA ILE A 223 14.96 14.32 7.00
C ILE A 223 14.49 14.24 5.54
N VAL A 224 13.17 14.22 5.34
CA VAL A 224 12.52 14.18 4.02
C VAL A 224 11.54 15.34 3.90
N LYS A 225 11.69 16.19 2.88
CA LYS A 225 10.76 17.29 2.62
C LYS A 225 9.41 16.73 2.14
N TYR A 226 8.31 17.30 2.61
CA TYR A 226 7.00 17.00 2.04
C TYR A 226 6.96 17.40 0.57
N ARG A 227 6.50 16.49 -0.30
CA ARG A 227 6.13 16.80 -1.68
C ARG A 227 4.64 17.14 -1.68
N LEU A 228 4.31 18.42 -1.54
CA LEU A 228 2.95 18.94 -1.64
C LEU A 228 2.50 18.97 -3.10
#